data_AF-A0A4Q3KZ66-F1
#
_entry.id   AF-A0A4Q3KZ66-F1
#
_cell.length_a   1.000
_cell.length_b   1.000
_cell.length_c   1.000
_cell.angle_alpha   90.00
_cell.angle_beta   90.00
_cell.angle_gamma   90.00
#
_symmetry.space_group_name_H-M   'P 1'
#
loop_
_entity.id
_entity.type
_entity.pdbx_description
1 polymer ?
#
loop_
_entity_poly.entity_id
_entity_poly.type
_entity_poly.pdbx_seq_one_letter_code
_entity_poly.pdbx_strand_id
1 'polypeptide(L)'
;MQMVRQSLPGLLKDAVVCGDPMLLDLALDLMVPPLSYVGLGVALTGVLAAANLVWGNLDAPVVQAQLVLASTAAACLLAYVGRGAQLSGLGLRAVAALLYAPAYIFWKMILMLRPGRKSQGWVRTQRESERR
;
A
#
# COMPACT_ATOMS: atom_id res chain seq x y z
N MET A 1 -8.86 -9.69 5.94
CA MET A 1 -8.36 -9.02 7.16
C MET A 1 -8.54 -9.82 8.45
N GLN A 2 -9.37 -10.88 8.50
CA GLN A 2 -9.49 -11.72 9.71
C GLN A 2 -8.17 -12.40 10.10
N MET A 3 -7.43 -12.98 9.14
CA MET A 3 -6.11 -13.57 9.42
C MET A 3 -5.11 -12.56 10.00
N VAL A 4 -5.03 -11.35 9.44
CA VAL A 4 -4.14 -10.29 9.94
C VAL A 4 -4.47 -9.93 11.40
N ARG A 5 -5.76 -9.72 11.70
CA ARG A 5 -6.20 -9.39 13.07
C ARG A 5 -5.96 -10.52 14.07
N GLN A 6 -5.95 -11.77 13.62
CA GLN A 6 -5.79 -12.94 14.48
C GLN A 6 -4.31 -13.31 14.70
N SER A 7 -3.47 -13.17 13.67
CA SER A 7 -2.08 -13.64 13.70
C SER A 7 -1.07 -12.55 14.09
N LEU A 8 -1.33 -11.28 13.77
CA LEU A 8 -0.39 -10.18 14.03
C LEU A 8 0.01 -10.02 15.51
N PRO A 9 -0.91 -10.03 16.51
CA PRO A 9 -0.51 -9.86 17.90
C PRO A 9 0.31 -11.03 18.46
N GLY A 10 0.05 -12.26 17.99
CA GLY A 10 0.85 -13.44 18.36
C GLY A 10 2.26 -13.35 17.78
N LEU A 11 2.36 -13.04 16.48
CA LEU A 11 3.63 -12.87 15.78
C LEU A 11 4.51 -11.78 16.40
N LEU A 12 3.95 -10.62 16.74
CA LEU A 12 4.70 -9.54 17.40
C LEU A 12 5.20 -9.94 18.79
N LYS A 13 4.36 -10.62 19.57
CA LYS A 13 4.75 -11.10 20.90
C LYS A 13 5.88 -12.12 20.79
N ASP A 14 5.75 -13.10 19.90
CA ASP A 14 6.74 -14.15 19.73
C ASP A 14 8.05 -13.61 19.13
N ALA A 15 7.98 -12.64 18.21
CA ALA A 15 9.15 -11.92 17.69
C ALA A 15 9.95 -11.21 18.80
N VAL A 16 9.27 -10.55 19.73
CA VAL A 16 9.93 -9.81 20.84
C VAL A 16 10.43 -10.75 21.94
N VAL A 17 9.64 -11.78 22.30
CA VAL A 17 9.98 -12.69 23.39
C VAL A 17 11.07 -13.68 22.97
N CYS A 18 11.00 -14.24 21.76
CA CYS A 18 11.98 -15.19 21.25
C CYS A 18 13.17 -14.50 20.56
N GLY A 19 13.07 -13.20 20.25
CA GLY A 19 14.12 -12.45 19.56
C GLY A 19 14.35 -12.94 18.12
N ASP A 20 13.33 -13.51 17.48
CA ASP A 20 13.44 -14.06 16.14
C ASP A 20 13.23 -12.97 15.07
N PRO A 21 14.27 -12.60 14.29
CA PRO A 21 14.16 -11.58 13.26
C PRO A 21 13.21 -11.98 12.13
N MET A 22 13.00 -13.27 11.89
CA MET A 22 12.11 -13.77 10.84
C MET A 22 10.65 -13.55 11.19
N LEU A 23 10.27 -13.73 12.47
CA LEU A 23 8.92 -13.43 12.95
C LEU A 23 8.64 -11.93 12.94
N LEU A 24 9.66 -11.12 13.24
CA LEU A 24 9.56 -9.67 13.17
C LEU A 24 9.33 -9.19 11.73
N ASP A 25 10.10 -9.72 10.77
CA ASP A 25 9.94 -9.42 9.34
C ASP A 25 8.52 -9.76 8.85
N LEU A 26 8.03 -10.96 9.21
CA LEU A 26 6.67 -11.39 8.86
C LEU A 26 5.59 -10.51 9.50
N ALA A 27 5.80 -10.06 10.74
CA ALA A 27 4.90 -9.15 11.42
C ALA A 27 4.87 -7.78 10.73
N LEU A 28 6.03 -7.24 10.36
CA LEU A 28 6.16 -5.98 9.63
C LEU A 28 5.47 -6.07 8.26
N ASP A 29 5.65 -7.17 7.53
CA ASP A 29 4.97 -7.42 6.25
C ASP A 29 3.45 -7.43 6.39
N LEU A 30 2.92 -8.00 7.49
CA LEU A 30 1.48 -7.94 7.78
C LEU A 30 0.98 -6.53 8.12
N MET A 31 1.84 -5.68 8.69
CA MET A 31 1.51 -4.31 9.07
C MET A 31 1.53 -3.34 7.89
N VAL A 32 2.31 -3.64 6.84
CA VAL A 32 2.36 -2.79 5.64
C VAL A 32 1.01 -2.82 4.94
N PRO A 33 0.29 -1.68 4.89
CA PRO A 33 -0.98 -1.63 4.20
C PRO A 33 -0.78 -1.85 2.69
N PRO A 34 -1.78 -2.38 1.97
CA PRO A 34 -1.72 -2.48 0.52
C PRO A 34 -1.31 -1.15 -0.10
N LEU A 35 -0.36 -1.17 -1.04
CA LEU A 35 0.18 0.03 -1.70
C LEU A 35 -0.92 0.96 -2.24
N SER A 36 -2.06 0.38 -2.68
CA SER A 36 -3.23 1.13 -3.14
C SER A 36 -3.82 2.06 -2.06
N TYR A 37 -3.77 1.68 -0.78
CA TYR A 37 -4.26 2.51 0.33
C TYR A 37 -3.30 3.65 0.62
N VAL A 38 -1.99 3.38 0.57
CA VAL A 38 -0.96 4.42 0.70
C VAL A 38 -1.11 5.44 -0.43
N GLY A 39 -1.25 4.97 -1.67
CA GLY A 39 -1.47 5.83 -2.84
C GLY A 39 -2.74 6.67 -2.72
N LEU A 40 -3.86 6.08 -2.25
CA LEU A 40 -5.09 6.82 -1.96
C LEU A 40 -4.90 7.90 -0.89
N GLY A 41 -4.20 7.57 0.20
CA GLY A 41 -3.91 8.52 1.27
C GLY A 41 -3.09 9.72 0.77
N VAL A 42 -2.04 9.45 -0.02
CA VAL A 42 -1.20 10.49 -0.65
C VAL A 42 -2.01 11.35 -1.63
N ALA A 43 -2.86 10.73 -2.44
CA ALA A 43 -3.72 11.46 -3.37
C ALA A 43 -4.71 12.38 -2.64
N LEU A 44 -5.35 11.87 -1.57
CA LEU A 44 -6.31 12.64 -0.78
C LEU A 44 -5.65 13.80 -0.06
N THR A 45 -4.51 13.58 0.61
CA THR A 45 -3.77 14.65 1.29
C THR A 45 -3.26 15.69 0.30
N GLY A 46 -2.83 15.27 -0.89
CA GLY A 46 -2.42 16.16 -1.98
C GLY A 46 -3.57 17.02 -2.53
N VAL A 47 -4.75 16.42 -2.78
CA VAL A 47 -5.94 17.16 -3.23
C VAL A 47 -6.37 18.19 -2.19
N LEU A 48 -6.41 17.80 -0.91
CA LEU A 48 -6.75 18.73 0.18
C LEU A 48 -5.71 19.84 0.32
N ALA A 49 -4.42 19.54 0.14
CA ALA A 49 -3.36 20.54 0.18
C ALA A 49 -3.50 21.53 -0.98
N ALA A 50 -3.78 21.05 -2.20
CA ALA A 50 -4.02 21.88 -3.37
C ALA A 50 -5.27 22.78 -3.19
N ALA A 51 -6.35 22.25 -2.61
CA ALA A 51 -7.54 23.05 -2.30
C ALA A 51 -7.23 24.20 -1.31
N ASN A 52 -6.44 23.92 -0.28
CA ASN A 52 -6.02 24.95 0.68
C ASN A 52 -5.12 26.04 0.04
N LEU A 53 -4.29 25.68 -0.93
CA LEU A 53 -3.51 26.65 -1.72
C LEU A 53 -4.41 27.58 -2.53
N VAL A 54 -5.44 27.04 -3.19
CA VAL A 54 -6.40 27.82 -4.00
C VAL A 54 -7.18 28.81 -3.14
N TRP A 55 -7.49 28.46 -1.89
CA TRP A 55 -8.18 29.34 -0.95
C TRP A 55 -7.26 30.31 -0.18
N GLY A 56 -5.96 30.35 -0.48
CA GLY A 56 -5.04 31.32 0.10
C GLY A 56 -4.67 31.08 1.56
N ASN A 57 -4.90 29.87 2.09
CA ASN A 57 -4.62 29.54 3.50
C ASN A 57 -3.14 29.17 3.78
N LEU A 58 -2.18 29.73 3.02
CA LEU A 58 -0.77 29.32 3.07
C LEU A 58 -0.09 29.58 4.42
N ASP A 59 -0.53 30.61 5.14
CA ASP A 59 0.08 31.02 6.41
C ASP A 59 -0.35 30.15 7.59
N ALA A 60 -1.36 29.31 7.41
CA ALA A 60 -1.79 28.39 8.44
C ALA A 60 -0.71 27.29 8.64
N PRO A 61 -0.17 27.09 9.86
CA PRO A 61 0.87 26.09 10.10
C PRO A 61 0.42 24.67 9.76
N VAL A 62 -0.88 24.40 9.88
CA VAL A 62 -1.51 23.13 9.49
C VAL A 62 -1.39 22.89 7.98
N VAL A 63 -1.57 23.92 7.15
CA VAL A 63 -1.48 23.81 5.69
C VAL A 63 -0.03 23.57 5.27
N GLN A 64 0.94 24.22 5.92
CA GLN A 64 2.36 23.98 5.68
C GLN A 64 2.76 22.55 6.05
N ALA A 65 2.37 22.07 7.24
CA ALA A 65 2.62 20.69 7.65
C ALA A 65 1.98 19.68 6.68
N GLN A 66 0.77 19.96 6.21
CA GLN A 66 0.08 19.13 5.22
C GLN A 66 0.80 19.10 3.87
N LEU A 67 1.31 20.25 3.38
CA LEU A 67 2.08 20.33 2.14
C LEU A 67 3.39 19.55 2.24
N VAL A 68 4.11 19.69 3.35
CA VAL A 68 5.34 18.93 3.60
C VAL A 68 5.05 17.44 3.64
N LEU A 69 4.00 17.02 4.36
CA LEU A 69 3.61 15.62 4.44
C LEU A 69 3.21 15.05 3.06
N ALA A 70 2.35 15.75 2.32
CA ALA A 70 1.88 15.32 1.01
C ALA A 70 3.03 15.23 0.00
N SER A 71 3.89 16.24 -0.06
CA SER A 71 5.04 16.27 -0.97
C SER A 71 6.09 15.21 -0.64
N THR A 72 6.42 15.04 0.65
CA THR A 72 7.37 14.01 1.10
C THR A 72 6.84 12.62 0.80
N ALA A 73 5.58 12.34 1.14
CA ALA A 73 4.97 11.04 0.88
C ALA A 73 4.86 10.74 -0.63
N ALA A 74 4.51 11.74 -1.44
CA ALA A 74 4.50 11.62 -2.89
C ALA A 74 5.90 11.33 -3.45
N ALA A 75 6.93 12.03 -2.97
CA ALA A 75 8.32 11.81 -3.37
C ALA A 75 8.79 10.38 -3.03
N CYS A 76 8.52 9.91 -1.82
CA CYS A 76 8.84 8.53 -1.41
C CYS A 76 8.13 7.49 -2.29
N LEU A 77 6.85 7.69 -2.57
CA LEU A 77 6.08 6.77 -3.41
C LEU A 77 6.59 6.74 -4.85
N LEU A 78 6.89 7.90 -5.42
CA LEU A 78 7.47 8.02 -6.76
C LEU A 78 8.86 7.38 -6.83
N ALA A 79 9.70 7.57 -5.81
CA ALA A 79 11.00 6.92 -5.72
C ALA A 79 10.88 5.39 -5.66
N TYR A 80 9.95 4.87 -4.85
CA TYR A 80 9.68 3.43 -4.74
C TYR A 80 9.20 2.83 -6.08
N VAL A 81 8.20 3.45 -6.70
CA VAL A 81 7.67 2.97 -7.99
C VAL A 81 8.70 3.13 -9.10
N GLY A 82 9.43 4.25 -9.13
CA GLY A 82 10.50 4.50 -10.08
C GLY A 82 11.62 3.48 -9.95
N ARG A 83 12.00 3.09 -8.73
CA ARG A 83 12.98 2.03 -8.49
C ARG A 83 12.50 0.67 -8.97
N GLY A 84 11.23 0.34 -8.70
CA GLY A 84 10.60 -0.89 -9.23
C GLY A 84 10.58 -0.91 -10.76
N ALA A 85 10.22 0.22 -11.39
CA ALA A 85 10.25 0.39 -12.84
C ALA A 85 11.67 0.21 -13.41
N GLN A 86 12.68 0.81 -12.78
CA GLN A 86 14.08 0.66 -13.19
C GLN A 86 14.55 -0.80 -13.13
N LEU A 87 14.22 -1.52 -12.06
CA LEU A 87 14.64 -2.91 -11.86
C LEU A 87 13.85 -3.91 -12.73
N SER A 88 12.65 -3.54 -13.19
CA SER A 88 11.79 -4.41 -14.02
C SER A 88 12.30 -4.62 -15.45
N GLY A 89 13.25 -3.80 -15.94
CA GLY A 89 13.72 -3.84 -17.33
C GLY A 89 12.70 -3.36 -18.37
N LEU A 90 11.53 -2.85 -17.96
CA LEU A 90 10.45 -2.43 -18.86
C LEU A 90 10.64 -1.03 -19.48
N GLY A 91 11.57 -0.22 -18.96
CA GLY A 91 11.85 1.13 -19.46
C GLY A 91 10.60 2.02 -19.47
N LEU A 92 10.39 2.80 -20.55
CA LEU A 92 9.23 3.70 -20.69
C LEU A 92 7.87 2.98 -20.67
N ARG A 93 7.84 1.67 -20.94
CA ARG A 93 6.59 0.88 -20.84
C ARG A 93 6.08 0.79 -19.41
N ALA A 94 6.97 0.87 -18.41
CA ALA A 94 6.57 0.96 -17.01
C ALA A 94 5.76 2.24 -16.75
N VAL A 95 6.18 3.37 -17.33
CA VAL A 95 5.47 4.65 -17.20
C VAL A 95 4.10 4.59 -17.88
N ALA A 96 4.01 3.98 -19.06
CA ALA A 96 2.73 3.75 -19.73
C ALA A 96 1.79 2.85 -18.89
N ALA A 97 2.33 1.85 -18.19
CA ALA A 97 1.54 1.00 -17.30
C ALA A 97 0.97 1.78 -16.09
N LEU A 98 1.67 2.80 -15.59
CA LEU A 98 1.16 3.66 -14.51
C LEU A 98 -0.12 4.40 -14.90
N LEU A 99 -0.39 4.63 -16.19
CA LEU A 99 -1.65 5.26 -16.63
C LEU A 99 -2.88 4.41 -16.29
N TYR A 100 -2.72 3.10 -16.08
CA TYR A 100 -3.79 2.21 -15.62
C TYR A 100 -3.95 2.17 -14.09
N ALA A 101 -3.00 2.74 -13.34
CA ALA A 101 -3.04 2.75 -11.87
C ALA A 101 -4.30 3.42 -11.30
N PRO A 102 -4.79 4.58 -11.81
CA PRO A 102 -6.04 5.18 -11.35
C PRO A 102 -7.23 4.23 -11.54
N ALA A 103 -7.35 3.61 -12.72
CA ALA A 103 -8.43 2.66 -13.00
C ALA A 103 -8.39 1.45 -12.05
N TYR A 104 -7.19 0.93 -11.78
CA TYR A 104 -6.99 -0.15 -10.81
C TYR A 104 -7.41 0.26 -9.39
N ILE A 105 -7.05 1.46 -8.93
CA ILE A 105 -7.43 1.98 -7.61
C ILE A 105 -8.96 2.10 -7.52
N PHE A 106 -9.61 2.71 -8.51
CA PHE A 106 -11.06 2.85 -8.55
C PHE A 106 -11.77 1.49 -8.52
N TRP A 107 -11.32 0.56 -9.36
CA TRP A 107 -11.87 -0.80 -9.36
C TRP A 107 -11.71 -1.48 -7.99
N LYS A 108 -10.55 -1.33 -7.35
CA LYS A 108 -10.29 -1.89 -6.04
C LYS A 108 -11.16 -1.27 -4.94
N MET A 109 -11.41 0.05 -4.99
CA MET A 109 -12.37 0.71 -4.09
C MET A 109 -13.79 0.14 -4.25
N ILE A 110 -14.25 -0.08 -5.50
CA ILE A 110 -15.55 -0.69 -5.76
C ILE A 110 -15.62 -2.11 -5.17
N LEU A 111 -14.55 -2.90 -5.31
CA LEU A 111 -14.48 -4.24 -4.71
C LEU A 111 -14.53 -4.23 -3.18
N MET A 112 -13.97 -3.21 -2.52
CA MET A 112 -14.02 -3.07 -1.07
C MET A 112 -15.43 -2.76 -0.56
N LEU A 113 -16.24 -2.04 -1.34
CA LEU A 113 -17.62 -1.71 -1.00
C LEU A 113 -18.59 -2.88 -1.23
N ARG A 114 -18.17 -3.92 -1.97
CA ARG A 114 -18.97 -5.12 -2.17
C ARG A 114 -18.94 -6.01 -0.93
N PRO A 115 -20.08 -6.55 -0.47
CA PRO A 115 -20.12 -7.56 0.58
C PRO A 115 -19.15 -8.70 0.24
N GLY A 116 -18.20 -8.95 1.14
CA GLY A 116 -17.15 -9.95 0.91
C GLY A 116 -17.77 -11.31 0.63
N ARG A 117 -17.50 -11.89 -0.54
CA ARG A 117 -17.69 -13.33 -0.72
C ARG A 117 -16.85 -14.02 0.35
N LYS A 118 -17.47 -14.93 1.13
CA LYS A 118 -16.73 -15.83 2.02
C LYS A 118 -15.62 -16.45 1.16
N SER A 119 -14.37 -16.31 1.61
CA SER A 119 -13.25 -17.03 0.98
C SER A 119 -13.68 -18.49 0.95
N GLN A 120 -13.97 -19.00 -0.25
CA GLN A 120 -13.97 -20.44 -0.46
C GLN A 120 -12.57 -20.85 0.01
N GLY A 121 -12.49 -21.71 1.02
CA GLY A 121 -11.25 -21.95 1.76
C GLY A 121 -10.07 -22.22 0.83
N TRP A 122 -8.84 -22.00 1.33
CA TRP A 122 -7.62 -22.17 0.55
C TRP A 122 -7.65 -23.46 -0.29
N VAL A 123 -7.84 -23.32 -1.60
CA VAL A 123 -7.81 -24.45 -2.52
C VAL A 123 -6.34 -24.76 -2.76
N ARG A 124 -5.89 -25.90 -2.25
CA ARG A 124 -4.53 -26.39 -2.47
C ARG A 124 -4.33 -26.56 -3.98
N THR A 125 -3.48 -25.73 -4.58
CA THR A 125 -3.01 -25.97 -5.95
C THR A 125 -2.04 -27.15 -5.91
N GLN A 126 -2.23 -28.12 -6.80
CA GLN A 126 -1.29 -29.23 -6.95
C GLN A 126 0.11 -28.66 -7.23
N ARG A 127 1.09 -29.10 -6.46
CA ARG A 127 2.48 -28.75 -6.73
C ARG A 127 2.99 -29.64 -7.86
N GLU A 128 3.93 -29.14 -8.66
CA GLU A 128 4.56 -29.88 -9.77
C GLU A 128 5.09 -31.27 -9.34
N SER A 129 5.51 -31.39 -8.08
CA SER A 129 5.99 -32.63 -7.46
C SER A 129 4.92 -33.70 -7.24
N GLU A 130 3.63 -33.35 -7.26
CA GLU A 130 2.50 -34.24 -6.98
C GLU A 130 1.81 -34.74 -8.27
N ARG A 131 2.38 -34.41 -9.45
CA ARG A 131 1.83 -34.72 -10.77
C ARG A 131 2.41 -36.01 -11.40
N ARG A 132 2.93 -36.93 -10.57
CA ARG A 132 3.48 -38.22 -11.00
C ARG A 132 2.54 -39.37 -10.68
#